data_AF-A0A961V649-F1
#
_entry.id   AF-A0A961V649-F1
#
_cell.length_a   1.000
_cell.length_b   1.000
_cell.length_c   1.000
_cell.angle_alpha   90.00
_cell.angle_beta   90.00
_cell.angle_gamma   90.00
#
_symmetry.space_group_name_H-M   'P 1'
#
loop_
_entity.id
_entity.type
_entity.pdbx_description
1 polymer ?
#
loop_
_entity_poly.entity_id
_entity_poly.type
_entity_poly.pdbx_seq_one_letter_code
_entity_poly.pdbx_strand_id
1 'polypeptide(L)' 'MSPAKKAFRWIFGIGLGLGLLLGLVKIISPESASVTWNGQEMTGIGALLVGGGLGAVFGLIFGAIIALIVWLVTRGSAKR' A
#
# COMPACT_ATOMS: atom_id res chain seq x y z
N MET A 1 7.61 -2.93 20.12
CA MET A 1 6.63 -2.25 19.23
C MET A 1 5.25 -2.86 19.45
N SER A 2 4.16 -2.08 19.51
CA SER A 2 2.82 -2.63 19.77
C SER A 2 2.27 -3.46 18.59
N PRO A 3 1.35 -4.42 18.83
CA PRO A 3 0.74 -5.23 17.76
C PRO A 3 0.10 -4.39 16.66
N ALA A 4 -0.62 -3.32 17.01
CA ALA A 4 -1.22 -2.39 16.05
C ALA A 4 -0.18 -1.70 15.16
N LYS A 5 0.96 -1.25 15.73
CA LYS A 5 2.07 -0.67 14.94
C LYS A 5 2.77 -1.71 14.06
N LYS A 6 2.84 -2.99 14.48
CA LYS A 6 3.33 -4.10 13.66
C LYS A 6 2.38 -4.36 12.48
N ALA A 7 1.08 -4.43 12.72
CA ALA A 7 0.06 -4.65 11.69
C ALA A 7 0.03 -3.51 10.67
N PHE A 8 0.02 -2.25 11.12
CA PHE A 8 0.14 -1.07 10.26
C PHE A 8 1.33 -1.20 9.29
N ARG A 9 2.54 -1.46 9.83
CA ARG A 9 3.77 -1.46 9.04
C ARG A 9 3.81 -2.58 8.00
N TRP A 10 3.18 -3.72 8.27
CA TRP A 10 3.04 -4.80 7.28
C TRP A 10 2.06 -4.42 6.16
N ILE A 11 0.84 -3.98 6.49
CA ILE A 11 -0.17 -3.63 5.48
C ILE A 11 0.28 -2.43 4.63
N PHE A 12 0.86 -1.40 5.25
CA PHE A 12 1.44 -0.27 4.52
C PHE A 12 2.60 -0.69 3.62
N GLY A 13 3.53 -1.51 4.13
CA GLY A 13 4.67 -2.01 3.35
C GLY A 13 4.26 -2.89 2.17
N ILE A 14 3.23 -3.72 2.33
CA ILE A 14 2.66 -4.54 1.25
C ILE A 14 1.96 -3.66 0.21
N GLY A 15 1.12 -2.70 0.63
CA GLY A 15 0.45 -1.78 -0.30
C GLY A 15 1.44 -0.96 -1.13
N LEU A 16 2.42 -0.33 -0.48
CA LEU A 16 3.50 0.40 -1.14
C LEU A 16 4.32 -0.51 -2.07
N GLY A 17 4.70 -1.71 -1.61
CA GLY A 17 5.49 -2.67 -2.38
C GLY A 17 4.77 -3.15 -3.64
N LEU A 18 3.48 -3.47 -3.56
CA LEU A 18 2.66 -3.87 -4.71
C LEU A 18 2.46 -2.71 -5.69
N GLY A 19 2.25 -1.48 -5.21
CA GLY A 19 2.16 -0.29 -6.05
C GLY A 19 3.45 0.02 -6.81
N LEU A 20 4.60 -0.10 -6.14
CA LEU A 20 5.91 0.04 -6.79
C LEU A 20 6.19 -1.10 -7.77
N LEU A 21 5.83 -2.35 -7.43
CA LEU A 21 5.95 -3.49 -8.35
C LEU A 21 5.12 -3.30 -9.63
N LEU A 22 3.87 -2.83 -9.52
CA LEU A 22 3.02 -2.52 -10.68
C LEU A 22 3.69 -1.48 -11.60
N GLY A 23 4.27 -0.43 -11.02
CA GLY A 23 5.02 0.60 -11.76
C GLY A 23 6.30 0.07 -12.40
N LEU A 24 7.06 -0.78 -11.70
CA LEU A 24 8.26 -1.44 -12.24
C LEU A 24 7.92 -2.41 -13.38
N VAL A 25 6.82 -3.16 -13.27
CA VAL A 25 6.32 -4.01 -14.36
C VAL A 25 5.97 -3.17 -15.58
N LYS A 26 5.29 -2.02 -15.42
CA LYS A 26 5.00 -1.10 -16.53
C LYS A 26 6.26 -0.50 -17.18
N ILE A 27 7.35 -0.33 -16.43
CA ILE A 27 8.65 0.11 -16.96
C ILE A 27 9.34 -0.99 -17.77
N ILE A 28 9.36 -2.23 -17.25
CA ILE A 28 10.13 -3.35 -17.83
C ILE A 28 9.36 -4.04 -18.98
N SER A 29 8.03 -4.09 -18.88
CA SER A 29 7.13 -4.67 -19.88
C SER A 29 5.86 -3.82 -19.98
N PRO A 30 5.86 -2.78 -20.84
CA PRO A 30 4.74 -1.85 -20.97
C PRO A 30 3.38 -2.52 -21.24
N GLU A 31 3.36 -3.63 -22.00
CA GLU A 31 2.11 -4.34 -22.33
C GLU A 31 1.57 -5.21 -21.18
N SER A 32 2.37 -5.49 -20.14
CA SER A 32 2.00 -6.40 -19.04
C SER A 32 1.18 -5.74 -17.91
N ALA A 33 1.02 -4.41 -17.95
CA ALA A 33 0.27 -3.65 -16.96
C ALA A 33 -0.35 -2.40 -17.59
N SER A 34 -1.41 -1.85 -17.00
CA SER A 34 -1.88 -0.50 -17.32
C SER A 34 -1.86 0.35 -16.05
N VAL A 35 -1.37 1.59 -16.19
CA VAL A 35 -1.31 2.58 -15.12
C VAL A 35 -1.92 3.86 -15.67
N THR A 36 -3.19 4.10 -15.42
CA THR A 36 -3.92 5.28 -15.92
C THR A 36 -4.08 6.31 -14.82
N TRP A 37 -3.92 7.59 -15.17
CA TRP A 37 -4.15 8.72 -14.28
C TRP A 37 -4.82 9.86 -15.06
N ASN A 38 -5.95 10.35 -14.57
CA ASN A 38 -6.80 11.35 -15.25
C ASN A 38 -7.10 11.02 -16.73
N GLY A 39 -7.29 9.73 -17.05
CA GLY A 39 -7.57 9.26 -18.41
C GLY A 39 -6.36 9.21 -19.34
N GLN A 40 -5.16 9.59 -18.89
CA GLN A 40 -3.91 9.41 -19.62
C GLN A 40 -3.19 8.15 -19.14
N GLU A 41 -2.55 7.43 -20.05
CA GLU A 41 -1.70 6.29 -19.70
C GLU A 41 -0.30 6.77 -19.29
N MET A 42 0.15 6.30 -18.13
CA MET A 42 1.43 6.67 -17.54
C MET A 42 2.49 5.62 -17.87
N THR A 43 3.66 6.11 -18.28
CA THR A 43 4.82 5.30 -18.68
C THR A 43 6.06 5.73 -17.91
N GLY A 44 7.12 4.92 -17.95
CA GLY A 44 8.39 5.24 -17.31
C GLY A 44 8.26 5.56 -15.81
N ILE A 45 8.95 6.61 -15.37
CA ILE A 45 8.91 7.10 -13.97
C ILE A 45 7.50 7.54 -13.55
N GLY A 46 6.66 8.02 -14.49
CA GLY A 46 5.27 8.39 -14.20
C GLY A 46 4.44 7.20 -13.73
N ALA A 47 4.62 6.03 -14.35
CA ALA A 47 3.96 4.79 -13.92
C ALA A 47 4.40 4.36 -12.51
N LEU A 48 5.68 4.55 -12.18
CA LEU A 48 6.23 4.23 -10.85
C LEU A 48 5.72 5.16 -9.75
N LEU A 49 5.63 6.47 -10.05
CA LEU A 49 5.10 7.46 -9.11
C LEU A 49 3.59 7.28 -8.87
N VAL A 50 2.81 7.03 -9.91
CA VAL A 50 1.35 6.79 -9.79
C VAL A 50 1.07 5.44 -9.13
N GLY A 51 1.72 4.35 -9.57
CA GLY A 51 1.57 3.04 -8.96
C GLY A 51 2.00 3.02 -7.48
N GLY A 52 3.19 3.54 -7.18
CA GLY A 52 3.70 3.67 -5.82
C GLY A 52 2.84 4.59 -4.93
N GLY A 53 2.35 5.70 -5.48
CA GLY A 53 1.46 6.64 -4.79
C GLY A 53 0.11 6.01 -4.43
N LEU A 54 -0.54 5.33 -5.38
CA LEU A 54 -1.78 4.57 -5.13
C LEU A 54 -1.54 3.47 -4.09
N GLY A 55 -0.45 2.70 -4.23
CA GLY A 55 -0.06 1.68 -3.26
C GLY A 55 0.17 2.23 -1.85
N ALA A 56 0.80 3.40 -1.73
CA ALA A 56 0.97 4.10 -0.46
C ALA A 56 -0.36 4.57 0.15
N VAL A 57 -1.28 5.12 -0.66
CA VAL A 57 -2.61 5.58 -0.21
C VAL A 57 -3.47 4.40 0.27
N PHE A 58 -3.58 3.32 -0.50
CA PHE A 58 -4.30 2.12 -0.06
C PHE A 58 -3.62 1.47 1.15
N GLY A 59 -2.28 1.40 1.17
CA GLY A 59 -1.51 0.91 2.30
C GLY A 59 -1.71 1.74 3.58
N LEU A 60 -1.89 3.05 3.47
CA LEU A 60 -2.23 3.95 4.58
C LEU A 60 -3.65 3.68 5.10
N ILE A 61 -4.64 3.64 4.20
CA ILE A 61 -6.06 3.46 4.57
C ILE A 61 -6.27 2.09 5.21
N PHE A 62 -5.93 1.00 4.52
CA PHE A 62 -6.08 -0.35 5.05
C PHE A 62 -5.15 -0.59 6.25
N GLY A 63 -3.93 -0.02 6.25
CA GLY A 63 -3.01 -0.10 7.38
C GLY A 63 -3.59 0.55 8.64
N ALA A 64 -4.23 1.72 8.52
CA ALA A 64 -4.89 2.40 9.62
C ALA A 64 -6.11 1.62 10.12
N ILE A 65 -6.96 1.10 9.23
CA ILE A 65 -8.14 0.29 9.58
C ILE A 65 -7.71 -0.98 10.34
N ILE A 66 -6.76 -1.75 9.80
CA ILE A 66 -6.28 -2.98 10.45
C ILE A 66 -5.57 -2.66 11.77
N ALA A 67 -4.79 -1.57 11.85
CA ALA A 67 -4.17 -1.15 13.11
C ALA A 67 -5.20 -0.72 14.17
N LEU A 68 -6.30 -0.08 13.77
CA LEU A 68 -7.41 0.28 14.65
C LEU A 68 -8.11 -0.97 15.18
N ILE A 69 -8.40 -1.96 14.32
CA ILE A 69 -9.01 -3.23 14.71
C ILE A 69 -8.09 -3.99 15.68
N VAL A 70 -6.80 -4.14 15.35
CA VAL A 70 -5.82 -4.79 16.22
C VAL A 70 -5.67 -4.04 17.56
N TRP A 71 -5.75 -2.71 17.57
CA TRP A 71 -5.77 -1.93 18.81
C TRP A 71 -7.04 -2.16 19.63
N LEU A 72 -8.22 -2.21 19.01
CA LEU A 72 -9.48 -2.48 19.71
C LEU A 72 -9.45 -3.86 20.39
N VAL A 73 -9.02 -4.90 19.65
CA VAL A 73 -8.91 -6.27 20.17
C VAL A 73 -7.88 -6.36 21.29
N THR A 74 -6.67 -5.82 21.10
CA THR A 74 -5.58 -5.95 22.08
C THR A 74 -5.72 -5.07 23.34
N ARG A 75 -6.65 -4.10 23.37
CA ARG A 75 -7.01 -3.38 24.61
C ARG A 75 -7.54 -4.31 25.71
N GLY A 76 -8.31 -5.35 25.35
CA GLY A 76 -8.87 -6.30 26.30
C GLY A 76 -7.79 -7.09 27.05
N SER A 77 -6.71 -7.45 26.35
CA SER A 77 -5.59 -8.23 26.90
C SER A 77 -4.68 -7.44 27.86
N ALA A 78 -4.85 -6.13 27.97
CA ALA A 78 -4.03 -5.26 28.86
C ALA A 78 -4.71 -4.97 30.22
N LYS A 79 -5.78 -5.71 30.57
CA LYS A 79 -6.54 -5.59 31.82
C LYS A 79 -6.68 -6.93 32.58
N ARG A 80 -5.76 -7.86 32.35
CA ARG A 80 -5.57 -9.10 33.12
C ARG A 80 -4.08 -9.24 33.45
#